data_AF-W4VKC6-F1
#
_entry.id   AF-W4VKC6-F1
#
_cell.length_a   1.000
_cell.length_b   1.000
_cell.length_c   1.000
_cell.angle_alpha   90.00
_cell.angle_beta   90.00
_cell.angle_gamma   90.00
#
_symmetry.space_group_name_H-M   'P 1'
#
loop_
_entity.id
_entity.type
_entity.pdbx_description
1 polymer ?
#
loop_
_entity_poly.entity_id
_entity_poly.type
_entity_poly.pdbx_seq_one_letter_code
_entity_poly.pdbx_strand_id
1 'polypeptide(L)' 'MQGFTVGDFADRFVKGSEALAKWLQEGKLKYDETIKEGFDNIPNAFLNLFEGNNIGKLLVKVND' A
#
# COMPACT_ATOMS: atom_id res chain seq x y z
N MET A 1 7.60 -26.39 -0.34
CA MET A 1 6.87 -25.11 -0.29
C MET A 1 7.88 -24.01 -0.57
N GLN A 2 7.61 -23.09 -1.50
CA GLN A 2 8.53 -22.01 -1.88
C GLN A 2 8.02 -20.69 -1.28
N GLY A 3 8.92 -19.87 -0.74
CA GLY A 3 8.59 -18.52 -0.30
C GLY A 3 8.29 -17.58 -1.47
N PHE A 4 7.63 -16.46 -1.19
CA PHE A 4 7.38 -15.41 -2.16
C PHE A 4 7.94 -14.10 -1.63
N THR A 5 8.86 -13.49 -2.36
CA THR A 5 9.28 -12.11 -2.13
C THR A 5 9.02 -11.28 -3.38
N VAL A 6 8.77 -9.99 -3.22
CA VAL A 6 8.64 -9.07 -4.36
C VAL A 6 9.93 -9.06 -5.20
N GLY A 7 11.09 -9.21 -4.55
CA GLY A 7 12.40 -9.25 -5.21
C GLY A 7 12.55 -10.39 -6.21
N ASP A 8 11.95 -11.55 -5.94
CA ASP A 8 11.99 -12.72 -6.84
C ASP A 8 11.31 -12.46 -8.20
N PHE A 9 10.49 -11.42 -8.30
CA PHE A 9 9.69 -11.08 -9.49
C PHE A 9 9.89 -9.62 -9.93
N ALA A 10 11.05 -9.03 -9.59
CA ALA A 10 11.34 -7.63 -9.90
C ALA A 10 11.27 -7.33 -11.41
N ASP A 11 11.65 -8.29 -12.26
CA ASP A 11 11.55 -8.22 -13.73
C ASP A 11 10.11 -8.09 -14.23
N ARG A 12 9.13 -8.54 -13.44
CA ARG A 12 7.69 -8.49 -13.75
C ARG A 12 6.98 -7.31 -13.11
N PHE A 13 7.68 -6.46 -12.34
CA PHE A 13 7.06 -5.36 -11.60
C PHE A 13 6.26 -4.43 -12.52
N VAL A 14 6.86 -3.97 -13.62
CA VAL A 14 6.22 -3.06 -14.60
C VAL A 14 4.92 -3.66 -15.14
N LYS A 15 4.98 -4.90 -15.62
CA LYS A 15 3.80 -5.62 -16.15
C LYS A 15 2.70 -5.76 -15.10
N GLY A 16 3.09 -6.02 -13.84
CA GLY A 16 2.16 -6.10 -12.72
C GLY A 16 1.47 -4.77 -12.44
N SER A 17 2.25 -3.69 -12.35
CA SER A 17 1.76 -2.34 -12.11
C SER A 17 0.80 -1.86 -13.20
N GLU A 18 1.12 -2.09 -14.48
CA GLU A 18 0.25 -1.74 -15.61
C GLU A 18 -1.09 -2.47 -15.56
N ALA A 19 -1.09 -3.77 -15.23
CA ALA A 19 -2.31 -4.55 -15.09
C ALA A 19 -3.18 -4.05 -13.94
N LEU A 20 -2.59 -3.77 -12.77
CA LEU A 20 -3.29 -3.22 -11.61
C LEU A 20 -3.88 -1.84 -11.91
N ALA A 21 -3.12 -0.96 -12.57
CA ALA A 21 -3.57 0.37 -12.97
C ALA A 21 -4.76 0.28 -13.94
N LYS A 22 -4.71 -0.64 -14.91
CA LYS A 22 -5.82 -0.90 -15.82
C LYS A 22 -7.07 -1.35 -15.06
N TRP A 23 -6.96 -2.30 -14.13
CA TRP A 23 -8.11 -2.74 -13.34
C TRP A 23 -8.69 -1.65 -12.45
N LEU A 24 -7.84 -0.76 -11.93
CA LEU A 24 -8.28 0.41 -11.18
C LEU A 24 -9.10 1.36 -12.06
N GLN A 25 -8.60 1.70 -13.26
CA GLN A 25 -9.31 2.55 -14.22
C GLN A 25 -10.63 1.94 -14.70
N GLU A 26 -10.68 0.62 -14.86
CA GLU A 26 -11.90 -0.12 -15.23
C GLU A 26 -12.88 -0.31 -14.06
N GLY A 27 -12.55 0.15 -12.84
CA GLY A 27 -13.36 -0.03 -11.63
C GLY A 27 -13.43 -1.48 -11.11
N LYS A 28 -12.57 -2.37 -11.64
CA LYS A 28 -12.47 -3.79 -11.24
C LYS A 28 -11.61 -3.99 -9.99
N LEU A 29 -10.77 -3.01 -9.67
CA LEU A 29 -9.98 -2.98 -8.45
C LEU A 29 -10.46 -1.80 -7.59
N LYS A 30 -10.77 -2.09 -6.33
CA LYS A 30 -11.03 -1.08 -5.30
C LYS A 30 -9.87 -1.08 -4.31
N TYR A 31 -9.58 0.08 -3.74
CA TYR A 31 -8.58 0.24 -2.71
C TYR A 31 -9.15 1.13 -1.61
N ASP A 32 -8.73 0.86 -0.38
CA ASP A 32 -9.04 1.66 0.79
C ASP A 32 -7.73 2.15 1.39
N GLU A 33 -7.76 3.34 1.97
CA GLU A 33 -6.60 3.95 2.61
C GLU A 33 -6.99 4.50 3.97
N THR A 34 -6.07 4.41 4.91
CA THR A 34 -6.10 5.14 6.17
C THR A 34 -4.98 6.17 6.12
N ILE A 35 -5.31 7.46 6.12
CA ILE A 35 -4.33 8.54 6.02
C ILE A 35 -4.15 9.22 7.38
N LYS A 36 -2.90 9.39 7.81
CA LYS A 36 -2.49 10.21 8.97
C LYS A 36 -1.73 11.43 8.46
N GLU A 37 -2.04 12.61 8.99
CA GLU A 37 -1.41 13.87 8.58
C GLU A 37 -0.18 14.18 9.46
N GLY A 38 0.89 14.67 8.87
CA GLY A 38 2.09 15.15 9.57
C GLY A 38 3.17 14.09 9.75
N PHE A 39 4.41 14.46 9.44
CA PHE A 39 5.59 13.59 9.56
C PHE A 39 5.78 13.04 10.99
N ASP A 40 5.49 13.85 12.00
CA ASP A 40 5.62 13.47 13.41
C ASP A 40 4.71 12.31 13.82
N ASN A 41 3.68 12.00 13.02
CA ASN A 41 2.78 10.87 13.26
C ASN A 41 3.31 9.52 12.78
N ILE A 42 4.48 9.44 12.13
CA ILE A 42 5.06 8.17 11.68
C ILE A 42 5.18 7.13 12.80
N PRO A 43 5.70 7.43 14.01
CA PRO A 43 5.80 6.45 15.08
C PRO A 43 4.44 5.91 15.51
N ASN A 44 3.43 6.78 15.65
CA ASN A 44 2.07 6.36 16.01
C ASN A 44 1.43 5.53 14.89
N ALA A 45 1.59 5.93 13.63
CA ALA A 45 1.10 5.17 12.48
C ALA A 45 1.73 3.76 12.44
N PHE A 46 3.04 3.65 12.70
CA PHE A 46 3.71 2.36 12.75
C PHE A 46 3.16 1.46 13.86
N LEU A 47 2.88 1.99 15.05
CA LEU A 47 2.25 1.21 16.13
C LEU A 47 0.83 0.76 15.76
N ASN A 48 0.01 1.66 15.20
CA ASN A 48 -1.36 1.35 14.78
C ASN A 48 -1.43 0.21 13.75
N LEU A 49 -0.40 0.05 12.91
CA LEU A 49 -0.29 -1.04 11.95
C LEU A 49 -0.33 -2.42 12.62
N PHE A 50 0.25 -2.54 13.82
CA PHE A 50 0.29 -3.80 14.57
C PHE A 50 -0.89 -3.98 15.52
N GLU A 51 -1.64 -2.91 15.79
CA GLU A 51 -2.88 -2.94 16.57
C GLU A 51 -4.11 -3.29 15.71
N GLY A 52 -3.98 -3.28 14.37
CA GLY A 52 -5.08 -3.53 13.44
C GLY A 52 -6.03 -2.35 13.29
N ASN A 53 -5.57 -1.13 13.57
CA ASN A 53 -6.39 0.09 13.62
C ASN A 53 -6.51 0.81 12.26
N ASN A 54 -6.18 0.16 11.14
CA ASN A 54 -6.29 0.72 9.79
C ASN A 54 -7.14 -0.17 8.88
N ILE A 55 -7.92 0.46 8.01
CA ILE A 55 -8.56 -0.19 6.86
C ILE A 55 -7.69 0.09 5.63
N GLY A 56 -7.35 -0.97 4.91
CA GLY A 56 -6.53 -0.87 3.70
C GLY A 56 -5.11 -0.34 3.98
N LYS A 57 -4.58 0.46 3.05
CA LYS A 57 -3.20 0.94 3.12
C LYS A 57 -3.08 2.09 4.13
N LEU A 58 -2.23 1.91 5.14
CA LEU A 58 -1.86 2.99 6.05
C LEU A 58 -0.80 3.90 5.41
N LEU A 59 -1.10 5.20 5.33
CA LEU A 59 -0.25 6.24 4.76
C LEU A 59 -0.05 7.38 5.76
N VAL A 60 1.12 8.01 5.72
CA VAL A 60 1.40 9.27 6.42
C VAL A 60 1.63 10.35 5.38
N LYS A 61 0.76 11.36 5.35
CA LYS A 61 0.89 12.53 4.48
C LYS A 61 1.80 13.55 5.13
N VAL A 62 2.86 13.95 4.42
CA VAL A 62 3.94 14.81 4.98
C VAL A 62 3.84 16.26 4.52
N ASN A 63 3.08 16.53 3.47
CA ASN A 63 2.82 17.83 2.87
C ASN A 63 1.56 17.78 2.00
N ASP A 64 1.06 18.95 1.60
CA ASP A 64 0.02 19.11 0.57
C ASP A 64 0.61 19.03 -0.85
#